data_AF-A0A1B8CSR1-F1
#
_entry.id   AF-A0A1B8CSR1-F1
#
_cell.length_a   1.000
_cell.length_b   1.000
_cell.length_c   1.000
_cell.angle_alpha   90.00
_cell.angle_beta   90.00
_cell.angle_gamma   90.00
#
_symmetry.space_group_name_H-M   'P 1'
#
loop_
_entity.id
_entity.type
_entity.pdbx_description
1 polymer ?
#
loop_
_entity_poly.entity_id
_entity_poly.type
_entity_poly.pdbx_seq_one_letter_code
_entity_poly.pdbx_strand_id
1 'polypeptide(L)'
;MGFVELHTAEARICHGSICDSSNCDGSNWNGSNCDGSLFVREQKVFMIPDTEKTPLPWCGGFGICRHIPLAEMTDLYWWGIRVPQVDEIDGYENKQGIIYCQHCHTEFRVDFKSYGKAGNALFITIWMDLGQGRDSNDFKRRIRLDGSERRKKLTYQRGSICAAFEQNTEFKFDSLLTEKDKKDLRTPSYWSWPINVTVLGKEVGIGYMVRNGRLVPKF
;
A
#
# COMPACT_ATOMS: atom_id res chain seq x y z
N MET A 1 -13.72 21.37 -2.55
CA MET A 1 -14.33 20.01 -2.53
C MET A 1 -14.09 19.41 -1.16
N GLY A 2 -14.99 18.56 -0.66
CA GLY A 2 -14.75 17.80 0.57
C GLY A 2 -13.85 16.57 0.33
N PHE A 3 -13.48 15.90 1.42
CA PHE A 3 -12.68 14.66 1.36
C PHE A 3 -13.52 13.49 0.80
N VAL A 4 -13.00 12.78 -0.22
CA VAL A 4 -13.60 11.56 -0.77
C VAL A 4 -12.64 10.38 -0.61
N GLU A 5 -13.12 9.32 0.05
CA GLU A 5 -12.48 8.00 0.09
C GLU A 5 -13.26 7.02 -0.77
N LEU A 6 -12.58 6.32 -1.68
CA LEU A 6 -13.10 5.12 -2.31
C LEU A 6 -12.29 3.91 -1.86
N HIS A 7 -12.98 2.82 -1.57
CA HIS A 7 -12.38 1.55 -1.19
C HIS A 7 -12.89 0.44 -2.11
N THR A 8 -11.96 -0.28 -2.74
CA THR A 8 -12.27 -1.47 -3.53
C THR A 8 -11.44 -2.64 -3.02
N ALA A 9 -12.02 -3.85 -3.04
CA ALA A 9 -11.35 -5.07 -2.62
C ALA A 9 -11.70 -6.22 -3.56
N GLU A 10 -10.72 -7.05 -3.89
CA GLU A 10 -10.87 -8.24 -4.72
C GLU A 10 -10.07 -9.40 -4.10
N ALA A 11 -10.65 -10.60 -4.10
CA ALA A 11 -10.02 -11.80 -3.57
C ALA A 11 -9.91 -12.88 -4.65
N ARG A 12 -8.78 -13.60 -4.68
CA ARG A 12 -8.49 -14.66 -5.65
C ARG A 12 -7.80 -15.83 -4.96
N ILE A 13 -8.08 -17.05 -5.45
CA ILE A 13 -7.30 -18.23 -5.10
C ILE A 13 -6.28 -18.45 -6.21
N CYS A 14 -4.99 -18.33 -5.87
CA CYS A 14 -3.90 -18.50 -6.84
C CYS A 14 -3.10 -19.76 -6.51
N HIS A 15 -2.81 -20.56 -7.56
CA HIS A 15 -2.04 -21.80 -7.45
C HIS A 15 -0.56 -21.51 -7.73
N GLY A 16 0.31 -21.95 -6.83
CA GLY A 16 1.73 -21.59 -6.81
C GLY A 16 2.05 -20.85 -5.51
N SER A 17 2.55 -21.56 -4.52
CA SER A 17 2.88 -20.98 -3.23
C SER A 17 4.09 -20.06 -3.36
N ILE A 18 3.99 -18.83 -2.86
CA ILE A 18 5.16 -18.04 -2.50
C ILE A 18 5.85 -18.82 -1.38
N CYS A 19 6.94 -19.49 -1.73
CA CYS A 19 7.66 -20.35 -0.81
C CYS A 19 8.39 -19.47 0.21
N ASP A 20 7.97 -19.53 1.48
CA ASP A 20 8.75 -18.95 2.56
C ASP A 20 9.87 -19.91 2.96
N SER A 21 11.08 -19.37 3.06
CA SER A 21 12.27 -20.10 3.54
C SER A 21 12.12 -20.66 4.97
N SER A 22 11.05 -20.32 5.69
CA SER A 22 10.79 -20.83 7.04
C SER A 22 10.07 -22.17 7.12
N ASN A 23 9.61 -22.74 5.99
CA ASN A 23 8.92 -24.04 5.95
C ASN A 23 9.74 -25.14 5.23
N CYS A 24 11.01 -24.88 4.94
CA CYS A 24 11.88 -25.82 4.22
C CYS A 24 12.64 -26.71 5.20
N ASP A 25 11.95 -27.64 5.85
CA ASP A 25 12.63 -28.80 6.44
C ASP A 25 13.04 -29.72 5.29
N GLY A 26 14.35 -29.90 5.10
CA GLY A 26 14.98 -30.52 3.93
C GLY A 26 14.74 -32.02 3.76
N SER A 27 13.50 -32.48 3.76
CA SER A 27 13.14 -33.87 3.49
C SER A 27 11.93 -33.98 2.54
N ASN A 28 12.21 -34.53 1.34
CA ASN A 28 11.27 -35.14 0.39
C ASN A 28 10.06 -34.32 -0.07
N TRP A 29 10.27 -33.44 -1.05
CA TRP A 29 9.18 -32.96 -1.90
C TRP A 29 8.86 -33.98 -3.01
N ASN A 30 7.96 -34.92 -2.73
CA ASN A 30 7.22 -35.63 -3.77
C ASN A 30 5.99 -34.78 -4.12
N GLY A 31 5.96 -34.26 -5.36
CA GLY A 31 4.94 -33.34 -5.86
C GLY A 31 3.50 -33.81 -5.62
N SER A 32 2.90 -33.32 -4.54
CA SER A 32 1.54 -33.67 -4.11
C SER A 32 0.81 -32.39 -3.71
N ASN A 33 -0.10 -31.92 -4.56
CA ASN A 33 -1.06 -30.82 -4.38
C ASN A 33 -0.49 -29.47 -3.88
N CYS A 34 -0.12 -28.60 -4.83
CA CYS A 34 -0.01 -27.16 -4.58
C CYS A 34 -1.42 -26.55 -4.51
N ASP A 35 -2.12 -26.80 -3.41
CA ASP A 35 -3.41 -26.18 -3.14
C ASP A 35 -3.28 -24.66 -3.03
N GLY A 36 -4.15 -23.93 -3.73
CA GLY A 36 -4.03 -22.48 -3.91
C GLY A 36 -4.09 -21.69 -2.59
N SER A 37 -3.35 -20.58 -2.54
CA SER A 37 -3.42 -19.61 -1.43
C SER A 37 -4.47 -18.56 -1.74
N LEU A 38 -5.10 -18.00 -0.69
CA LEU A 38 -6.00 -16.87 -0.80
C LEU A 38 -5.20 -15.59 -0.86
N PHE A 39 -5.26 -14.90 -1.99
CA PHE A 39 -4.70 -13.58 -2.16
C PHE A 39 -5.80 -12.52 -2.20
N VAL A 40 -5.55 -11.36 -1.61
CA VAL A 40 -6.46 -10.23 -1.60
C VAL A 40 -5.74 -8.99 -2.08
N ARG A 41 -6.40 -8.19 -2.92
CA ARG A 41 -6.00 -6.83 -3.25
C ARG A 41 -7.04 -5.86 -2.73
N GLU A 42 -6.58 -4.86 -1.99
CA GLU A 42 -7.37 -3.69 -1.60
C GLU A 42 -6.79 -2.45 -2.28
N GLN A 43 -7.64 -1.53 -2.70
CA GLN A 43 -7.23 -0.21 -3.14
C GLN A 43 -8.04 0.86 -2.40
N LYS A 44 -7.33 1.80 -1.80
CA LYS A 44 -7.89 3.01 -1.22
C LYS A 44 -7.50 4.19 -2.10
N VAL A 45 -8.48 5.00 -2.47
CA VAL A 45 -8.29 6.20 -3.27
C VAL A 45 -8.77 7.40 -2.49
N PHE A 46 -7.88 8.37 -2.37
CA PHE A 46 -8.09 9.59 -1.61
C PHE A 46 -8.06 10.78 -2.56
N MET A 47 -9.19 11.47 -2.68
CA MET A 47 -9.26 12.70 -3.47
C MET A 47 -8.83 13.89 -2.62
N ILE A 48 -7.83 14.61 -3.09
CA ILE A 48 -7.29 15.84 -2.52
C ILE A 48 -7.79 17.00 -3.37
N PRO A 49 -8.58 17.94 -2.81
CA PRO A 49 -9.04 19.13 -3.53
C PRO A 49 -7.89 19.97 -4.10
N ASP A 50 -8.13 20.66 -5.21
CA ASP A 50 -7.15 21.59 -5.83
C ASP A 50 -6.80 22.80 -4.95
N THR A 51 -7.66 23.13 -3.98
CA THR A 51 -7.43 24.16 -2.97
C THR A 51 -6.39 23.77 -1.92
N GLU A 52 -6.10 22.49 -1.77
CA GLU A 52 -5.18 21.96 -0.77
C GLU A 52 -3.79 21.71 -1.37
N LYS A 53 -2.72 22.04 -0.63
CA LYS A 53 -1.34 21.90 -1.09
C LYS A 53 -0.68 20.61 -0.60
N THR A 54 -0.21 19.74 -1.49
CA THR A 54 0.59 18.57 -1.13
C THR A 54 2.04 18.95 -0.78
N PRO A 55 2.69 18.24 0.16
CA PRO A 55 2.17 17.17 1.02
C PRO A 55 1.26 17.71 2.14
N LEU A 56 0.08 17.13 2.29
CA LEU A 56 -0.88 17.52 3.32
C LEU A 56 -0.68 16.70 4.58
N PRO A 57 -0.78 17.31 5.77
CA PRO A 57 -0.82 16.57 7.01
C PRO A 57 -2.23 15.97 7.16
N TRP A 58 -2.32 14.66 7.00
CA TRP A 58 -3.59 13.94 7.04
C TRP A 58 -3.65 13.08 8.29
N CYS A 59 -4.64 13.29 9.16
CA CYS A 59 -4.90 12.43 10.31
C CYS A 59 -6.12 11.55 10.02
N GLY A 60 -5.87 10.32 9.56
CA GLY A 60 -6.93 9.42 9.09
C GLY A 60 -6.57 7.93 9.15
N GLY A 61 -5.30 7.61 9.47
CA GLY A 61 -4.88 6.26 9.84
C GLY A 61 -5.35 5.18 8.89
N PHE A 62 -4.77 5.08 7.69
CA PHE A 62 -5.21 4.07 6.71
C PHE A 62 -4.48 2.72 6.85
N GLY A 63 -3.55 2.63 7.81
CA GLY A 63 -2.80 1.44 8.24
C GLY A 63 -2.73 0.29 7.24
N ILE A 64 -1.60 0.15 6.54
CA ILE A 64 -1.38 -0.94 5.56
C ILE A 64 -1.46 -2.30 6.24
N CYS A 65 -0.81 -2.42 7.40
CA CYS A 65 -0.91 -3.56 8.28
C CYS A 65 -0.50 -3.14 9.69
N ARG A 66 -0.69 -4.02 10.68
CA ARG A 66 -0.29 -3.75 12.07
C ARG A 66 1.23 -3.54 12.27
N HIS A 67 2.06 -3.93 11.29
CA HIS A 67 3.52 -3.76 11.32
C HIS A 67 4.00 -2.50 10.59
N ILE A 68 3.16 -1.96 9.69
CA ILE A 68 3.40 -0.74 8.92
C ILE A 68 2.22 0.20 9.23
N PRO A 69 2.22 0.83 10.41
CA PRO A 69 1.25 1.87 10.70
C PRO A 69 1.57 3.08 9.81
N LEU A 70 0.58 3.51 9.04
CA LEU A 70 0.56 4.82 8.40
C LEU A 70 -0.57 5.59 9.10
N ALA A 71 -0.20 6.38 10.10
CA ALA A 71 -1.10 7.28 10.80
C ALA A 71 -1.33 8.55 9.95
N GLU A 72 -0.27 9.01 9.29
CA GLU A 72 -0.22 10.25 8.52
C GLU A 72 0.45 10.09 7.15
N MET A 73 0.17 11.02 6.22
CA MET A 73 0.86 11.12 4.93
C MET A 73 2.38 11.33 5.08
N THR A 74 2.80 11.98 6.16
CA THR A 74 4.22 12.15 6.52
C THR A 74 4.91 10.81 6.75
N ASP A 75 4.18 9.76 7.16
CA ASP A 75 4.72 8.42 7.34
C ASP A 75 5.16 7.78 6.02
N LEU A 76 4.59 8.21 4.87
CA LEU A 76 5.03 7.74 3.55
C LEU A 76 6.51 8.04 3.31
N TYR A 77 7.01 9.17 3.82
CA TYR A 77 8.42 9.53 3.70
C TYR A 77 9.35 8.58 4.47
N TRP A 78 8.89 7.98 5.58
CA TRP A 78 9.64 6.98 6.33
C TRP A 78 9.89 5.70 5.50
N TRP A 79 8.98 5.44 4.56
CA TRP A 79 9.10 4.36 3.58
C TRP A 79 9.78 4.81 2.28
N GLY A 80 10.34 6.02 2.27
CA GLY A 80 11.02 6.60 1.13
C GLY A 80 10.09 7.03 0.01
N ILE A 81 8.77 7.03 0.21
CA ILE A 81 7.78 7.49 -0.77
C ILE A 81 7.71 9.01 -0.68
N ARG A 82 8.13 9.68 -1.76
CA ARG A 82 7.95 11.12 -1.91
C ARG A 82 6.52 11.37 -2.38
N VAL A 83 5.82 12.26 -1.68
CA VAL A 83 4.56 12.83 -2.17
C VAL A 83 4.89 13.98 -3.11
N PRO A 84 4.53 13.92 -4.40
CA PRO A 84 4.76 15.01 -5.35
C PRO A 84 3.99 16.28 -4.98
N GLN A 85 4.55 17.44 -5.33
CA GLN A 85 3.81 18.70 -5.28
C GLN A 85 2.74 18.77 -6.38
N VAL A 86 1.77 19.67 -6.24
CA VAL A 86 0.60 19.78 -7.14
C VAL A 86 1.00 19.93 -8.61
N ASP A 87 2.06 20.68 -8.88
CA ASP A 87 2.62 20.94 -10.20
C ASP A 87 3.48 19.77 -10.73
N GLU A 88 3.93 18.86 -9.86
CA GLU A 88 4.73 17.69 -10.22
C GLU A 88 3.90 16.42 -10.46
N ILE A 89 2.61 16.41 -10.09
CA ILE A 89 1.77 15.20 -10.14
C ILE A 89 1.45 14.78 -11.57
N ASP A 90 1.34 15.73 -12.50
CA ASP A 90 1.06 15.40 -13.89
C ASP A 90 2.25 14.66 -14.51
N GLY A 91 2.02 13.44 -15.00
CA GLY A 91 3.08 12.54 -15.45
C GLY A 91 3.98 11.97 -14.34
N TYR A 92 3.62 12.11 -13.05
CA TYR A 92 4.42 11.54 -11.97
C TYR A 92 4.36 10.01 -11.97
N GLU A 93 5.54 9.39 -12.02
CA GLU A 93 5.69 7.95 -11.84
C GLU A 93 6.31 7.64 -10.48
N ASN A 94 5.68 6.71 -9.75
CA ASN A 94 6.22 6.19 -8.50
C ASN A 94 7.55 5.43 -8.75
N LYS A 95 8.64 5.97 -8.23
CA LYS A 95 10.00 5.40 -8.37
C LYS A 95 10.34 4.35 -7.32
N GLN A 96 9.58 4.28 -6.23
CA GLN A 96 9.80 3.38 -5.09
C GLN A 96 9.31 1.97 -5.39
N GLY A 97 8.32 1.83 -6.29
CA GLY A 97 7.69 0.56 -6.63
C GLY A 97 6.93 -0.07 -5.45
N ILE A 98 6.82 -1.40 -5.45
CA ILE A 98 6.10 -2.17 -4.42
C ILE A 98 6.88 -2.18 -3.10
N ILE A 99 6.40 -1.62 -2.00
CA ILE A 99 7.00 -1.82 -0.67
C ILE A 99 6.38 -3.07 -0.03
N TYR A 100 7.09 -3.71 0.89
CA TYR A 100 6.64 -4.96 1.50
C TYR A 100 6.94 -5.03 2.99
N CYS A 101 6.05 -5.71 3.72
CA CYS A 101 6.15 -5.93 5.15
C CYS A 101 6.93 -7.20 5.43
N GLN A 102 8.02 -7.09 6.19
CA GLN A 102 8.84 -8.23 6.59
C GLN A 102 8.20 -9.10 7.69
N HIS A 103 6.91 -8.92 7.98
CA HIS A 103 6.24 -9.58 9.09
C HIS A 103 4.89 -10.21 8.75
N CYS A 104 4.16 -9.81 7.71
CA CYS A 104 2.80 -10.33 7.51
C CYS A 104 2.37 -10.56 6.06
N HIS A 105 3.31 -10.86 5.15
CA HIS A 105 3.02 -11.11 3.73
C HIS A 105 2.08 -10.05 3.13
N THR A 106 2.45 -8.80 3.33
CA THR A 106 1.74 -7.66 2.76
C THR A 106 2.70 -6.90 1.86
N GLU A 107 2.25 -6.66 0.64
CA GLU A 107 2.87 -5.75 -0.30
C GLU A 107 1.96 -4.55 -0.50
N PHE A 108 2.51 -3.38 -0.77
CA PHE A 108 1.72 -2.22 -1.11
C PHE A 108 2.47 -1.29 -2.06
N ARG A 109 1.72 -0.49 -2.80
CA ARG A 109 2.23 0.53 -3.70
C ARG A 109 1.40 1.80 -3.52
N VAL A 110 2.06 2.93 -3.68
CA VAL A 110 1.44 4.26 -3.55
C VAL A 110 1.60 5.01 -4.86
N ASP A 111 0.52 5.40 -5.50
CA ASP A 111 0.53 6.08 -6.79
C ASP A 111 -0.24 7.41 -6.70
N PHE A 112 0.03 8.31 -7.64
CA PHE A 112 -0.56 9.64 -7.68
C PHE A 112 -1.12 9.92 -9.07
N LYS A 113 -2.20 10.69 -9.15
CA LYS A 113 -2.77 11.11 -10.43
C LYS A 113 -3.43 12.48 -10.33
N SER A 114 -3.14 13.35 -11.29
CA SER A 114 -3.83 14.64 -11.40
C SER A 114 -5.17 14.46 -12.12
N TYR A 115 -6.20 15.14 -11.61
CA TYR A 115 -7.47 15.36 -12.30
C TYR A 115 -7.67 16.85 -12.61
N GLY A 116 -6.58 17.61 -12.72
CA GLY A 116 -6.59 19.04 -13.01
C GLY A 116 -7.34 19.84 -11.95
N LYS A 117 -8.32 20.64 -12.38
CA LYS A 117 -9.14 21.48 -11.47
C LYS A 117 -10.02 20.68 -10.50
N ALA A 118 -10.21 19.38 -10.73
CA ALA A 118 -10.91 18.56 -9.74
C ALA A 118 -10.03 18.22 -8.53
N GLY A 119 -8.71 18.40 -8.64
CA GLY A 119 -7.74 18.07 -7.61
C GLY A 119 -6.87 16.87 -8.00
N ASN A 120 -6.21 16.30 -6.99
CA ASN A 120 -5.25 15.20 -7.15
C ASN A 120 -5.70 13.97 -6.37
N ALA A 121 -5.43 12.79 -6.89
CA ALA A 121 -5.76 11.54 -6.22
C ALA A 121 -4.49 10.83 -5.75
N LEU A 122 -4.55 10.29 -4.54
CA LEU A 122 -3.61 9.34 -3.98
C LEU A 122 -4.23 7.94 -4.02
N PHE A 123 -3.50 6.99 -4.57
CA PHE A 123 -3.88 5.58 -4.63
C PHE A 123 -2.96 4.79 -3.70
N ILE A 124 -3.54 4.04 -2.80
CA ILE A 124 -2.83 3.06 -1.99
C ILE A 124 -3.37 1.69 -2.38
N THR A 125 -2.57 0.90 -3.08
CA THR A 125 -2.91 -0.47 -3.45
C THR A 125 -2.15 -1.42 -2.53
N ILE A 126 -2.85 -2.37 -1.92
CA ILE A 126 -2.34 -3.32 -0.94
C ILE A 126 -2.61 -4.73 -1.47
N TRP A 127 -1.59 -5.58 -1.55
CA TRP A 127 -1.72 -7.01 -1.84
C TRP A 127 -1.37 -7.82 -0.60
N MET A 128 -2.15 -8.87 -0.36
CA MET A 128 -2.06 -9.69 0.84
C MET A 128 -2.11 -11.16 0.45
N ASP A 129 -1.19 -11.95 0.98
CA ASP A 129 -1.31 -13.41 1.00
C ASP A 129 -1.85 -13.84 2.37
N LEU A 130 -3.04 -14.43 2.38
CA LEU A 130 -3.76 -14.86 3.58
C LEU A 130 -3.56 -16.35 3.89
N GLY A 131 -2.75 -17.05 3.10
CA GLY A 131 -2.53 -18.47 3.26
C GLY A 131 -3.65 -19.31 2.67
N GLN A 132 -3.58 -20.63 2.88
CA GLN A 132 -4.50 -21.59 2.26
C GLN A 132 -5.86 -21.62 2.97
N GLY A 133 -5.98 -21.01 4.15
CA GLY A 133 -7.23 -20.94 4.92
C GLY A 133 -7.72 -22.28 5.47
N ARG A 134 -6.91 -23.34 5.38
CA ARG A 134 -7.25 -24.71 5.81
C ARG A 134 -7.02 -24.95 7.29
N ASP A 135 -6.00 -24.29 7.83
CA ASP A 135 -5.63 -24.39 9.24
C ASP A 135 -6.02 -23.11 9.95
N SER A 136 -6.74 -23.22 11.06
CA SER A 136 -7.00 -22.08 11.96
C SER A 136 -5.69 -21.52 12.54
N ASN A 137 -4.65 -22.35 12.56
CA ASN A 137 -3.31 -22.05 13.01
C ASN A 137 -2.35 -21.62 11.88
N ASP A 138 -2.85 -21.39 10.65
CA ASP A 138 -2.05 -20.90 9.51
C ASP A 138 -1.32 -19.61 9.91
N PHE A 139 0.01 -19.61 9.81
CA PHE A 139 0.87 -18.50 10.19
C PHE A 139 0.47 -17.18 9.50
N LYS A 140 0.14 -17.21 8.20
CA LYS A 140 -0.23 -16.00 7.43
C LYS A 140 -1.53 -15.39 7.94
N ARG A 141 -2.45 -16.23 8.42
CA ARG A 141 -3.68 -15.80 9.07
C ARG A 141 -3.44 -15.29 10.49
N ARG A 142 -2.69 -16.05 11.31
CA ARG A 142 -2.41 -15.69 12.72
C ARG A 142 -1.71 -14.36 12.84
N ILE A 143 -0.67 -14.11 12.05
CA ILE A 143 0.13 -12.87 12.19
C ILE A 143 -0.66 -11.58 11.89
N ARG A 144 -1.82 -11.71 11.24
CA ARG A 144 -2.76 -10.62 10.98
C ARG A 144 -3.76 -10.45 12.11
N LEU A 145 -4.27 -11.56 12.66
CA LEU A 145 -5.29 -11.57 13.72
C LEU A 145 -4.67 -11.36 15.11
N ASP A 146 -3.58 -12.07 15.42
CA ASP A 146 -2.88 -12.07 16.68
C ASP A 146 -1.60 -11.23 16.61
N GLY A 147 -1.52 -10.22 17.46
CA GLY A 147 -0.38 -9.31 17.53
C GLY A 147 0.85 -9.87 18.25
N SER A 148 0.86 -11.16 18.61
CA SER A 148 1.91 -11.80 19.43
C SER A 148 3.18 -12.12 18.63
N GLU A 149 3.07 -12.36 17.31
CA GLU A 149 4.20 -12.78 16.46
C GLU A 149 4.92 -11.62 15.73
N ARG A 150 4.75 -10.37 16.21
CA ARG A 150 5.34 -9.14 15.62
C ARG A 150 6.86 -9.13 15.42
N ARG A 151 7.58 -10.06 16.05
CA ARG A 151 9.06 -10.08 16.05
C ARG A 151 9.67 -10.99 14.99
N LYS A 152 8.92 -11.98 14.47
CA LYS A 152 9.45 -12.89 13.46
C LYS A 152 9.57 -12.14 12.14
N LYS A 153 10.80 -12.06 11.61
CA LYS A 153 11.04 -11.55 10.25
C LYS A 153 10.84 -12.67 9.24
N LEU A 154 10.21 -12.33 8.15
CA LEU A 154 9.91 -13.19 7.02
C LEU A 154 10.72 -12.73 5.83
N THR A 155 11.17 -13.70 5.04
CA THR A 155 11.91 -13.45 3.81
C THR A 155 11.12 -14.06 2.67
N TYR A 156 10.56 -13.19 1.84
CA TYR A 156 9.91 -13.52 0.57
C TYR A 156 10.35 -12.49 -0.49
N GLN A 157 10.22 -12.86 -1.76
CA GLN A 157 10.65 -11.99 -2.85
C GLN A 157 9.72 -10.77 -2.95
N ARG A 158 10.30 -9.57 -2.88
CA ARG A 158 9.56 -8.31 -3.10
C ARG A 158 8.85 -8.34 -4.45
N GLY A 159 7.54 -8.11 -4.45
CA GLY A 159 6.68 -8.11 -5.62
C GLY A 159 6.07 -9.47 -5.95
N SER A 160 6.40 -10.54 -5.23
CA SER A 160 5.88 -11.88 -5.53
C SER A 160 4.38 -12.00 -5.23
N ILE A 161 3.86 -11.27 -4.24
CA ILE A 161 2.43 -11.30 -3.89
C ILE A 161 1.61 -10.57 -4.95
N CYS A 162 2.05 -9.37 -5.33
CA CYS A 162 1.47 -8.63 -6.45
C CYS A 162 1.52 -9.46 -7.74
N ALA A 163 2.67 -10.04 -8.08
CA ALA A 163 2.82 -10.84 -9.29
C ALA A 163 1.90 -12.07 -9.31
N ALA A 164 1.74 -12.74 -8.16
CA ALA A 164 0.81 -13.87 -8.03
C ALA A 164 -0.65 -13.44 -8.21
N PHE A 165 -1.07 -12.33 -7.59
CA PHE A 165 -2.45 -11.83 -7.67
C PHE A 165 -2.79 -11.28 -9.06
N GLU A 166 -1.91 -10.46 -9.62
CA GLU A 166 -2.05 -9.83 -10.94
C GLU A 166 -1.65 -10.77 -12.08
N GLN A 167 -1.29 -12.01 -11.78
CA GLN A 167 -0.96 -13.06 -12.77
C GLN A 167 0.18 -12.64 -13.72
N ASN A 168 1.19 -11.95 -13.20
CA ASN A 168 2.31 -11.36 -13.97
C ASN A 168 1.89 -10.38 -15.07
N THR A 169 0.66 -9.84 -15.00
CA THR A 169 0.24 -8.76 -15.89
C THR A 169 0.72 -7.41 -15.36
N GLU A 170 0.86 -6.44 -16.27
CA GLU A 170 1.19 -5.07 -15.89
C GLU A 170 0.05 -4.46 -15.06
N PHE A 171 0.31 -4.18 -13.78
CA PHE A 171 -0.65 -3.54 -12.90
C PHE A 171 -0.78 -2.04 -13.19
N LYS A 172 -1.99 -1.59 -13.53
CA LYS A 172 -2.35 -0.18 -13.74
C LYS A 172 -3.27 0.27 -12.62
N PHE A 173 -2.77 1.13 -11.73
CA PHE A 173 -3.49 1.51 -10.50
C PHE A 173 -4.83 2.19 -10.77
N ASP A 174 -4.95 2.94 -11.86
CA ASP A 174 -6.14 3.71 -12.21
C ASP A 174 -7.14 2.94 -13.09
N SER A 175 -6.79 1.72 -13.53
CA SER A 175 -7.69 0.87 -14.32
C SER A 175 -8.75 0.18 -13.46
N LEU A 176 -8.59 0.18 -12.13
CA LEU A 176 -9.56 -0.42 -11.19
C LEU A 176 -10.81 0.45 -11.00
N LEU A 177 -10.74 1.73 -11.36
CA LEU A 177 -11.84 2.66 -11.21
C LEU A 177 -12.80 2.56 -12.40
N THR A 178 -14.07 2.30 -12.12
CA THR A 178 -15.12 2.44 -13.12
C THR A 178 -15.31 3.92 -13.49
N GLU A 179 -15.98 4.20 -14.62
CA GLU A 179 -16.33 5.58 -14.97
C GLU A 179 -17.24 6.24 -13.92
N LYS A 180 -18.05 5.44 -13.22
CA LYS A 180 -18.82 5.90 -12.08
C LYS A 180 -17.91 6.29 -10.91
N ASP A 181 -16.96 5.45 -10.53
CA ASP A 181 -16.00 5.77 -9.45
C ASP A 181 -15.21 7.04 -9.76
N LYS A 182 -14.75 7.20 -11.00
CA LYS A 182 -14.08 8.42 -11.46
C LYS A 182 -14.99 9.64 -11.33
N LYS A 183 -16.29 9.51 -11.63
CA LYS A 183 -17.26 10.60 -11.48
C LYS A 183 -17.50 10.91 -10.00
N ASP A 184 -17.64 9.88 -9.17
CA ASP A 184 -17.92 10.01 -7.73
C ASP A 184 -16.72 10.65 -7.00
N LEU A 185 -15.48 10.30 -7.35
CA LEU A 185 -14.26 10.96 -6.84
C LEU A 185 -14.22 12.46 -7.13
N ARG A 186 -14.75 12.87 -8.29
CA ARG A 186 -14.80 14.28 -8.73
C ARG A 186 -16.02 15.01 -8.20
N THR A 187 -16.95 14.32 -7.55
CA THR A 187 -18.15 14.93 -7.00
C THR A 187 -17.82 15.50 -5.63
N PRO A 188 -18.20 16.76 -5.32
CA PRO A 188 -17.92 17.36 -4.03
C PRO A 188 -18.51 16.53 -2.89
N SER A 189 -17.66 16.04 -2.00
CA SER A 189 -18.10 15.44 -0.74
C SER A 189 -18.67 16.52 0.19
N TYR A 190 -19.75 16.17 0.90
CA TYR A 190 -20.30 16.99 1.99
C TYR A 190 -19.46 16.91 3.27
N TRP A 191 -18.53 15.96 3.35
CA TRP A 191 -17.61 15.85 4.47
C TRP A 191 -16.56 16.94 4.39
N SER A 192 -16.55 17.80 5.41
CA SER A 192 -15.52 18.82 5.56
C SER A 192 -14.14 18.17 5.57
N TRP A 193 -13.18 18.85 4.95
CA TRP A 193 -11.77 18.48 5.10
C TRP A 193 -11.41 18.42 6.59
N PRO A 194 -10.49 17.55 7.04
CA PRO A 194 -10.05 17.55 8.43
C PRO A 194 -9.37 18.90 8.78
N ILE A 195 -10.09 19.81 9.44
CA ILE A 195 -9.65 21.21 9.69
C ILE A 195 -8.53 21.32 10.75
N ASN A 196 -8.25 20.26 11.50
CA ASN A 196 -7.43 20.35 12.72
C ASN A 196 -5.92 20.15 12.53
N VAL A 197 -5.37 20.30 11.32
CA VAL A 197 -3.93 20.14 11.11
C VAL A 197 -3.32 21.38 10.48
N THR A 198 -2.58 22.13 11.29
CA THR A 198 -1.90 23.35 10.87
C THR A 198 -0.77 22.97 9.92
N VAL A 199 -0.91 23.33 8.65
CA VAL A 199 0.15 23.22 7.64
C VAL A 199 1.28 24.16 8.02
N LEU A 200 2.30 23.65 8.69
CA LEU A 200 3.60 24.31 8.70
C LEU A 200 4.20 24.12 7.30
N GLY A 201 3.83 25.01 6.38
CA GLY A 201 4.44 25.14 5.04
C GLY A 201 5.91 25.57 5.09
N LYS A 202 6.61 25.31 6.20
CA LYS A 202 8.05 25.46 6.28
C LYS A 202 8.64 24.15 5.80
N GLU A 203 9.40 24.24 4.71
CA GLU A 203 10.45 23.32 4.30
C GLU A 203 10.66 22.22 5.33
N VAL A 204 10.08 21.04 5.09
CA VAL A 204 10.51 19.86 5.84
C VAL A 204 11.97 19.71 5.48
N GLY A 205 12.86 20.17 6.35
CA GLY A 205 14.30 20.03 6.18
C GLY A 205 14.60 18.55 6.16
N ILE A 206 14.66 17.98 4.95
CA ILE A 206 15.00 16.58 4.76
C ILE A 206 16.47 16.47 5.14
N GLY A 207 16.75 16.10 6.39
CA GLY A 207 18.06 15.57 6.74
C GLY A 207 18.30 14.33 5.88
N TYR A 208 19.55 13.97 5.63
CA TYR A 208 19.86 12.68 5.00
C TYR A 208 20.81 11.93 5.91
N MET A 209 20.63 10.61 6.00
CA MET A 209 21.57 9.69 6.61
C MET A 209 21.95 8.62 5.60
N VAL A 210 23.11 7.99 5.80
CA VAL A 210 23.54 6.90 4.94
C VAL A 210 23.12 5.57 5.59
N ARG A 211 22.27 4.79 4.90
CA ARG A 211 21.91 3.41 5.27
C ARG A 211 22.32 2.48 4.15
N ASN A 212 23.18 1.51 4.44
CA ASN A 212 23.69 0.54 3.46
C ASN A 212 24.26 1.21 2.19
N GLY A 213 25.01 2.30 2.35
CA GLY A 213 25.61 3.05 1.24
C GLY A 213 24.64 3.93 0.44
N ARG A 214 23.37 4.05 0.84
CA ARG A 214 22.39 4.94 0.19
C ARG A 214 22.03 6.11 1.09
N LEU A 215 21.95 7.31 0.50
CA LEU A 215 21.33 8.46 1.14
C LEU A 215 19.84 8.17 1.32
N VAL A 216 19.40 8.10 2.57
CA VAL A 216 17.99 8.01 2.95
C VAL A 216 17.62 9.25 3.74
N PRO A 217 16.41 9.80 3.59
CA PRO A 217 15.91 10.86 4.44
C PRO A 217 16.07 10.52 5.94
N LYS A 218 16.58 11.48 6.71
CA LYS A 218 16.69 11.52 8.16
C LYS A 218 15.73 12.60 8.63
N PHE A 219 14.64 12.16 9.26
CA PHE A 219 13.71 13.01 10.00
C PHE A 219 13.98 12.82 11.49
#